data_AF-A0A7C4E4E2-F1
#
_entry.id   AF-A0A7C4E4E2-F1
#
_cell.length_a   1.000
_cell.length_b   1.000
_cell.length_c   1.000
_cell.angle_alpha   90.00
_cell.angle_beta   90.00
_cell.angle_gamma   90.00
#
_symmetry.space_group_name_H-M   'P 1'
#
loop_
_entity.id
_entity.type
_entity.pdbx_description
1 polymer ?
#
loop_
_entity_poly.entity_id
_entity_poly.type
_entity_poly.pdbx_seq_one_letter_code
_entity_poly.pdbx_strand_id
1 'polypeptide(L)'
;MRINHNINALNSWRNITMTNMDMSKTLERLSSGLRINRAGDDAAGLAISEKMRGQIKGLEMAVKNAQDAISLIQTAEGALTEVHSILQRMRELAVQASSDTNTDVDRNQIQAELDQLREEIDRIARTTEFNTKKLLDGKLESFRYTPDAKVVTGGNIDIKLGTVSSAASEGTYIIEVGQLSGNVSSAIDVKVTLIKSNGAVTYTITTISAGSVELGGITFKWDSSTFNISQFGGALPLNEVIDSAVVRVEGVYTSNNQLVFQIGSNEG
;
A
#
# COMPACT_ATOMS: atom_id res chain seq x y z
N MET A 1 57.36 1.02 -55.15
CA MET A 1 56.95 1.67 -53.89
C MET A 1 57.52 0.90 -52.68
N ARG A 2 58.74 1.23 -52.22
CA ARG A 2 59.45 0.45 -51.16
C ARG A 2 60.15 1.29 -50.08
N ILE A 3 59.99 2.62 -50.08
CA ILE A 3 60.72 3.53 -49.17
C ILE A 3 59.76 4.29 -48.22
N ASN A 4 58.59 4.70 -48.69
CA ASN A 4 57.70 5.57 -47.89
C ASN A 4 56.70 4.83 -46.99
N HIS A 5 56.54 3.52 -47.15
CA HIS A 5 55.54 2.73 -46.40
C HIS A 5 56.17 1.43 -45.92
N ASN A 6 56.09 1.15 -44.61
CA ASN A 6 56.53 -0.10 -44.01
C ASN A 6 55.31 -0.85 -43.44
N ILE A 7 54.72 -1.71 -44.28
CA ILE A 7 53.50 -2.45 -43.96
C ILE A 7 53.74 -3.48 -42.84
N ASN A 8 54.94 -4.06 -42.75
CA ASN A 8 55.30 -5.00 -41.69
C ASN A 8 55.34 -4.30 -40.33
N ALA A 9 55.97 -3.12 -40.24
CA ALA A 9 55.97 -2.32 -39.02
C ALA A 9 54.55 -1.87 -38.61
N LEU A 10 53.70 -1.49 -39.58
CA LEU A 10 52.29 -1.14 -39.32
C LEU A 10 51.45 -2.33 -38.84
N ASN A 11 51.79 -3.56 -39.26
CA ASN A 11 51.13 -4.77 -38.77
C ASN A 11 51.60 -5.10 -37.33
N SER A 12 52.91 -5.07 -37.08
CA SER A 12 53.47 -5.24 -35.72
C SER A 12 52.90 -4.20 -34.74
N TRP A 13 52.78 -2.93 -35.14
CA TRP A 13 52.19 -1.88 -34.31
C TRP A 13 50.71 -2.11 -34.00
N ARG A 14 49.91 -2.57 -34.98
CA ARG A 14 48.51 -2.98 -34.74
C ARG A 14 48.41 -4.13 -33.74
N ASN A 15 49.25 -5.16 -33.86
CA ASN A 15 49.25 -6.29 -32.94
C ASN A 15 49.64 -5.88 -31.51
N ILE A 16 50.71 -5.07 -31.35
CA ILE A 16 51.10 -4.53 -30.04
C ILE A 16 49.98 -3.68 -29.43
N THR A 17 49.28 -2.89 -30.25
CA THR A 17 48.15 -2.07 -29.77
C THR A 17 47.01 -2.96 -29.26
N MET A 18 46.67 -4.04 -29.97
CA MET A 18 45.68 -5.01 -29.50
C MET A 18 46.12 -5.69 -28.19
N THR A 19 47.36 -6.15 -28.10
CA THR A 19 47.90 -6.77 -26.88
C THR A 19 47.88 -5.82 -25.68
N ASN A 20 48.22 -4.55 -25.86
CA ASN A 20 48.16 -3.54 -24.79
C ASN A 20 46.72 -3.28 -24.34
N MET A 21 45.75 -3.26 -25.25
CA MET A 21 44.33 -3.12 -24.90
C MET A 21 43.83 -4.34 -24.10
N ASP A 22 44.20 -5.55 -24.50
CA ASP A 22 43.82 -6.77 -23.78
C ASP A 22 44.48 -6.83 -22.39
N MET A 23 45.75 -6.46 -22.28
CA MET A 23 46.46 -6.36 -21.01
C MET A 23 45.82 -5.31 -20.08
N SER A 24 45.37 -4.19 -20.64
CA SER A 24 44.67 -3.16 -19.85
C SER A 24 43.34 -3.68 -19.30
N LYS A 25 42.59 -4.46 -20.09
CA LYS A 25 41.33 -5.10 -19.65
C LYS A 25 41.56 -6.17 -18.59
N THR A 26 42.61 -6.99 -18.71
CA THR A 26 42.92 -8.02 -17.70
C THR A 26 43.36 -7.38 -16.38
N LEU A 27 44.16 -6.31 -16.44
CA LEU A 27 44.51 -5.52 -15.25
C LEU A 27 43.28 -4.89 -14.61
N GLU A 28 42.33 -4.35 -15.39
CA GLU A 28 41.08 -3.80 -14.89
C GLU A 28 40.26 -4.88 -14.13
N ARG A 29 40.09 -6.06 -14.70
CA ARG A 29 39.40 -7.20 -14.07
C ARG A 29 40.10 -7.71 -12.82
N LEU A 30 41.44 -7.74 -12.84
CA LEU A 30 42.23 -8.18 -11.69
C LEU A 30 42.15 -7.17 -10.54
N SER A 31 42.15 -5.88 -10.86
CA SER A 31 42.04 -4.80 -9.87
C SER A 31 40.65 -4.70 -9.25
N SER A 32 39.58 -4.95 -10.01
CA SER A 32 38.20 -4.89 -9.51
C SER A 32 37.72 -6.20 -8.89
N GLY A 33 38.36 -7.32 -9.23
CA GLY A 33 37.89 -8.67 -8.86
C GLY A 33 36.61 -9.09 -9.59
N LEU A 34 36.08 -8.28 -10.52
CA LEU A 34 34.86 -8.55 -11.26
C LEU A 34 35.18 -8.94 -12.70
N ARG A 35 34.49 -9.97 -13.20
CA ARG A 35 34.64 -10.42 -14.60
C ARG A 35 34.04 -9.43 -15.61
N ILE A 36 32.97 -8.72 -15.24
CA ILE A 36 32.24 -7.76 -16.08
C ILE A 36 32.30 -6.40 -15.37
N ASN A 37 33.13 -5.48 -15.87
CA ASN A 37 33.27 -4.13 -15.30
C ASN A 37 32.50 -3.05 -16.08
N ARG A 38 32.21 -3.31 -17.36
CA ARG A 38 31.58 -2.34 -18.26
C ARG A 38 30.47 -3.00 -19.07
N ALA A 39 29.47 -2.23 -19.49
CA ALA A 39 28.38 -2.71 -20.35
C ALA A 39 28.86 -3.25 -21.70
N GLY A 40 30.05 -2.82 -22.16
CA GLY A 40 30.67 -3.31 -23.39
C GLY A 40 31.30 -4.71 -23.28
N ASP A 41 31.53 -5.24 -22.08
CA ASP A 41 32.07 -6.60 -21.88
C ASP A 41 30.96 -7.65 -21.96
N ASP A 42 29.82 -7.40 -21.32
CA ASP A 42 28.61 -8.22 -21.34
C ASP A 42 27.41 -7.40 -20.82
N ALA A 43 26.62 -6.83 -21.74
CA ALA A 43 25.48 -5.98 -21.40
C ALA A 43 24.37 -6.75 -20.67
N ALA A 44 24.13 -8.01 -21.04
CA ALA A 44 23.08 -8.84 -20.43
C ALA A 44 23.51 -9.29 -19.03
N GLY A 45 24.76 -9.75 -18.88
CA GLY A 45 25.34 -10.13 -17.59
C GLY A 45 25.43 -8.96 -16.60
N LEU A 46 25.74 -7.75 -17.09
CA LEU A 46 25.71 -6.54 -16.25
C LEU A 46 24.28 -6.17 -15.81
N ALA A 47 23.28 -6.26 -16.70
CA ALA A 47 21.90 -5.97 -16.34
C ALA A 47 21.35 -6.95 -15.28
N ILE A 48 21.66 -8.24 -15.42
CA ILE A 48 21.28 -9.26 -14.43
C ILE A 48 22.01 -9.04 -13.10
N SER A 49 23.31 -8.70 -13.13
CA SER A 49 24.08 -8.46 -11.90
C SER A 49 23.64 -7.21 -11.15
N GLU A 50 23.28 -6.13 -11.84
CA GLU A 50 22.70 -4.95 -11.21
C GLU A 50 21.30 -5.22 -10.66
N LYS A 51 20.46 -6.01 -11.36
CA LYS A 51 19.18 -6.48 -10.82
C LYS A 51 19.38 -7.30 -9.53
N MET A 52 20.31 -8.26 -9.52
CA MET A 52 20.62 -9.04 -8.33
C MET A 52 21.20 -8.17 -7.21
N ARG A 53 22.05 -7.19 -7.52
CA ARG A 53 22.57 -6.23 -6.53
C ARG A 53 21.45 -5.39 -5.91
N GLY A 54 20.46 -4.96 -6.71
CA GLY A 54 19.26 -4.29 -6.24
C GLY A 54 18.45 -5.19 -5.31
N GLN A 55 18.22 -6.45 -5.70
CA GLN A 55 17.54 -7.44 -4.88
C GLN A 55 18.27 -7.72 -3.56
N ILE A 56 19.60 -7.87 -3.58
CA ILE A 56 20.41 -8.09 -2.38
C ILE A 56 20.28 -6.91 -1.42
N LYS A 57 20.42 -5.67 -1.91
CA LYS A 57 20.23 -4.47 -1.08
C LYS A 57 18.82 -4.39 -0.51
N GLY A 58 17.82 -4.75 -1.31
CA GLY A 58 16.43 -4.84 -0.87
C GLY A 58 16.24 -5.88 0.25
N LEU A 59 16.85 -7.05 0.10
CA LEU A 59 16.83 -8.13 1.10
C LEU A 59 17.59 -7.74 2.38
N GLU A 60 18.73 -7.05 2.28
CA GLU A 60 19.48 -6.56 3.45
C GLU A 60 18.64 -5.56 4.26
N MET A 61 17.94 -4.65 3.58
CA MET A 61 17.00 -3.74 4.24
C MET A 61 15.79 -4.47 4.82
N ALA A 62 15.26 -5.47 4.12
CA ALA A 62 14.19 -6.34 4.62
C ALA A 62 14.59 -7.04 5.93
N VAL A 63 15.80 -7.61 5.99
CA VAL A 63 16.35 -8.26 7.19
C VAL A 63 16.46 -7.26 8.34
N LYS A 64 16.98 -6.05 8.06
CA LYS A 64 17.06 -4.99 9.07
C LYS A 64 15.68 -4.59 9.60
N ASN A 65 14.71 -4.37 8.71
CA ASN A 65 13.33 -4.05 9.09
C ASN A 65 12.69 -5.18 9.90
N ALA A 66 12.98 -6.44 9.58
CA ALA A 66 12.52 -7.59 10.36
C ALA A 66 13.14 -7.63 11.76
N GLN A 67 14.42 -7.27 11.92
CA GLN A 67 15.06 -7.15 13.23
C GLN A 67 14.42 -6.04 14.08
N ASP A 68 14.16 -4.88 13.48
CA ASP A 68 13.46 -3.77 14.15
C ASP A 68 12.03 -4.19 14.57
N ALA A 69 11.33 -4.95 13.72
CA ALA A 69 10.02 -5.51 14.05
C ALA A 69 10.09 -6.51 15.21
N ILE A 70 11.11 -7.37 15.26
CA ILE A 70 11.34 -8.29 16.39
C ILE A 70 11.56 -7.50 17.68
N SER A 71 12.40 -6.46 17.67
CA SER A 71 12.64 -5.62 18.85
C SER A 71 11.38 -4.90 19.33
N LEU A 72 10.54 -4.42 18.40
CA LEU A 72 9.24 -3.86 18.71
C LEU A 72 8.33 -4.89 19.40
N ILE A 73 8.22 -6.10 18.84
CA ILE A 73 7.39 -7.17 19.39
C ILE A 73 7.88 -7.58 20.78
N GLN A 74 9.19 -7.73 20.98
CA GLN A 74 9.77 -8.07 22.30
C GLN A 74 9.46 -7.00 23.35
N THR A 75 9.47 -5.73 22.97
CA THR A 75 9.10 -4.63 23.88
C THR A 75 7.63 -4.73 24.28
N ALA A 76 6.74 -5.06 23.33
CA ALA A 76 5.33 -5.29 23.61
C ALA A 76 5.09 -6.55 24.47
N GLU A 77 5.79 -7.65 24.18
CA GLU A 77 5.69 -8.91 24.91
C GLU A 77 6.15 -8.78 26.37
N GLY A 78 7.25 -8.05 26.62
CA GLY A 78 7.70 -7.75 27.98
C GLY A 78 6.63 -6.98 28.78
N ALA A 79 6.02 -5.96 28.17
CA ALA A 79 4.94 -5.21 28.80
C ALA A 79 3.68 -6.06 29.05
N LEU A 80 3.30 -6.92 28.10
CA LEU A 80 2.17 -7.85 28.26
C LEU A 80 2.44 -8.93 29.31
N THR A 81 3.69 -9.33 29.53
CA THR A 81 4.06 -10.24 30.61
C THR A 81 3.74 -9.63 31.98
N GLU A 82 4.06 -8.36 32.20
CA GLU A 82 3.70 -7.65 33.43
C GLU A 82 2.18 -7.53 33.59
N VAL A 83 1.46 -7.18 32.51
CA VAL A 83 -0.01 -7.15 32.53
C VAL A 83 -0.58 -8.53 32.88
N HIS A 84 0.01 -9.62 32.39
CA HIS A 84 -0.41 -10.97 32.73
C HIS A 84 -0.26 -11.28 34.22
N SER A 85 0.88 -10.92 34.82
CA SER A 85 1.12 -11.08 36.26
C SER A 85 0.15 -10.25 37.10
N ILE A 86 -0.15 -9.01 36.69
CA ILE A 86 -1.14 -8.17 37.36
C ILE A 86 -2.54 -8.79 37.27
N LEU A 87 -2.95 -9.29 36.10
CA LEU A 87 -4.25 -9.93 35.93
C LEU A 87 -4.40 -11.21 36.75
N GLN A 88 -3.32 -11.99 36.90
CA GLN A 88 -3.31 -13.14 37.82
C GLN A 88 -3.55 -12.68 39.26
N ARG A 89 -2.87 -11.62 39.71
CA ARG A 89 -3.07 -11.04 41.04
C ARG A 89 -4.49 -10.49 41.24
N MET A 90 -5.04 -9.78 40.25
CA MET A 90 -6.43 -9.31 40.29
C MET A 90 -7.42 -10.47 40.40
N ARG A 91 -7.15 -11.60 39.74
CA ARG A 91 -7.97 -12.81 39.87
C ARG A 91 -7.89 -13.39 41.28
N GLU A 92 -6.71 -13.48 41.87
CA GLU A 92 -6.54 -13.92 43.27
C GLU A 92 -7.37 -13.06 44.22
N LEU A 93 -7.26 -11.73 44.08
CA LEU A 93 -8.03 -10.77 44.87
C LEU A 93 -9.53 -10.91 44.66
N ALA A 94 -9.99 -11.13 43.42
CA ALA A 94 -11.40 -11.35 43.12
C ALA A 94 -11.95 -12.63 43.77
N VAL A 95 -11.18 -13.73 43.72
CA VAL A 95 -11.53 -14.98 44.40
C VAL A 95 -11.52 -14.80 45.92
N GLN A 96 -10.53 -14.06 46.44
CA GLN A 96 -10.46 -13.73 47.87
C GLN A 96 -11.69 -12.92 48.30
N ALA A 97 -12.07 -11.87 47.56
CA ALA A 97 -13.25 -11.04 47.85
C ALA A 97 -14.57 -11.84 47.80
N SER A 98 -14.63 -12.88 46.97
CA SER A 98 -15.79 -13.77 46.85
C SER A 98 -15.99 -14.71 48.04
N SER A 99 -15.05 -14.80 48.98
CA SER A 99 -15.25 -15.59 50.21
C SER A 99 -16.23 -14.90 51.16
N ASP A 100 -17.20 -15.66 51.67
CA ASP A 100 -18.24 -15.20 52.61
C ASP A 100 -17.68 -14.86 54.01
N THR A 101 -16.42 -15.19 54.28
CA THR A 101 -15.74 -14.92 55.56
C THR A 101 -15.21 -13.50 55.68
N ASN A 102 -15.17 -12.73 54.59
CA ASN A 102 -14.63 -11.36 54.61
C ASN A 102 -15.66 -10.35 55.10
N THR A 103 -15.22 -9.36 55.85
CA THR A 103 -16.06 -8.23 56.24
C THR A 103 -16.16 -7.19 55.13
N ASP A 104 -17.12 -6.27 55.22
CA ASP A 104 -17.26 -5.16 54.27
C ASP A 104 -16.02 -4.25 54.24
N VAL A 105 -15.31 -4.12 55.37
CA VAL A 105 -14.06 -3.37 55.45
C VAL A 105 -12.96 -4.06 54.64
N ASP A 106 -12.85 -5.39 54.73
CA ASP A 106 -11.87 -6.17 53.97
C ASP A 106 -12.15 -6.11 52.47
N ARG A 107 -13.42 -6.20 52.07
CA ARG A 107 -13.82 -6.05 50.66
C ARG A 107 -13.47 -4.68 50.10
N ASN A 108 -13.62 -3.61 50.90
CA ASN A 108 -13.22 -2.27 50.48
C ASN A 108 -11.70 -2.13 50.31
N GLN A 109 -10.89 -2.79 51.14
CA GLN A 109 -9.43 -2.79 50.98
C GLN A 109 -9.00 -3.59 49.73
N ILE A 110 -9.62 -4.75 49.49
CA ILE A 110 -9.38 -5.54 48.28
C ILE A 110 -9.76 -4.74 47.02
N GLN A 111 -10.88 -4.01 47.05
CA GLN A 111 -11.29 -3.15 45.95
C GLN A 111 -10.26 -2.04 45.70
N ALA A 112 -9.73 -1.40 46.75
CA ALA A 112 -8.70 -0.38 46.61
C ALA A 112 -7.41 -0.94 45.98
N GLU A 113 -6.98 -2.15 46.35
CA GLU A 113 -5.84 -2.83 45.71
C GLU A 113 -6.15 -3.14 44.23
N LEU A 114 -7.37 -3.59 43.93
CA LEU A 114 -7.81 -3.89 42.57
C LEU A 114 -7.84 -2.64 41.67
N ASP A 115 -8.25 -1.49 42.23
CA ASP A 115 -8.24 -0.20 41.54
C ASP A 115 -6.80 0.26 41.24
N GLN A 116 -5.86 0.08 42.17
CA GLN A 116 -4.44 0.37 41.94
C GLN A 116 -3.85 -0.53 40.84
N LEU A 117 -4.16 -1.82 40.85
CA LEU A 117 -3.71 -2.75 39.81
C LEU A 117 -4.29 -2.37 38.43
N ARG A 118 -5.54 -1.90 38.38
CA ARG A 118 -6.16 -1.38 37.15
C ARG A 118 -5.43 -0.13 36.64
N GLU A 119 -5.12 0.82 37.51
CA GLU A 119 -4.35 2.01 37.15
C GLU A 119 -2.95 1.65 36.64
N GLU A 120 -2.33 0.63 37.23
CA GLU A 120 -1.01 0.16 36.80
C GLU A 120 -1.05 -0.49 35.41
N ILE A 121 -2.09 -1.27 35.09
CA ILE A 121 -2.32 -1.77 33.72
C ILE A 121 -2.47 -0.60 32.73
N ASP A 122 -3.28 0.41 33.07
CA ASP A 122 -3.47 1.61 32.24
C ASP A 122 -2.15 2.40 32.06
N ARG A 123 -1.32 2.45 33.10
CA ARG A 123 0.01 3.08 33.06
C ARG A 123 0.94 2.33 32.11
N ILE A 124 1.04 1.01 32.23
CA ILE A 124 1.85 0.16 31.33
C ILE A 124 1.40 0.39 29.88
N ALA A 125 0.10 0.30 29.60
CA ALA A 125 -0.45 0.52 28.28
C ALA A 125 -0.07 1.87 27.65
N ARG A 126 -0.06 2.95 28.45
CA ARG A 126 0.28 4.32 27.99
C ARG A 126 1.78 4.61 27.93
N THR A 127 2.59 3.91 28.72
CA THR A 127 4.04 4.15 28.78
C THR A 127 4.86 3.23 27.89
N THR A 128 4.33 2.06 27.50
CA THR A 128 5.01 1.16 26.56
C THR A 128 5.11 1.79 25.17
N GLU A 129 6.34 2.11 24.78
CA GLU A 129 6.66 2.71 23.50
C GLU A 129 7.93 2.12 22.89
N PHE A 130 7.97 2.07 21.56
CA PHE A 130 9.17 1.74 20.81
C PHE A 130 9.42 2.83 19.77
N ASN A 131 10.61 3.41 19.80
CA ASN A 131 10.99 4.51 18.90
C ASN A 131 9.91 5.62 18.84
N THR A 132 9.47 6.11 20.01
CA THR A 132 8.41 7.12 20.20
C THR A 132 6.99 6.72 19.76
N LYS A 133 6.78 5.49 19.28
CA LYS A 133 5.45 4.96 18.96
C LYS A 133 4.88 4.20 20.16
N LYS A 134 3.70 4.62 20.64
CA LYS A 134 2.93 3.87 21.63
C LYS A 134 2.47 2.55 21.03
N LEU A 135 2.60 1.45 21.79
CA LEU A 135 2.31 0.10 21.28
C LEU A 135 0.98 -0.47 21.80
N LEU A 136 0.56 -0.06 23.00
CA LEU A 136 -0.53 -0.70 23.75
C LEU A 136 -1.65 0.28 24.13
N ASP A 137 -1.65 1.50 23.59
CA ASP A 137 -2.62 2.55 23.95
C ASP A 137 -3.96 2.43 23.21
N GLY A 138 -4.14 1.39 22.39
CA GLY A 138 -5.29 1.21 21.51
C GLY A 138 -5.41 2.24 20.39
N LYS A 139 -4.44 3.18 20.31
CA LYS A 139 -4.29 4.23 19.29
C LYS A 139 -3.09 3.98 18.39
N LEU A 140 -2.50 2.79 18.40
CA LEU A 140 -2.02 2.24 17.14
C LEU A 140 -3.25 2.22 16.24
N GLU A 141 -3.42 3.35 15.55
CA GLU A 141 -4.51 3.66 14.63
C GLU A 141 -4.85 2.36 13.94
N SER A 142 -6.10 1.93 14.04
CA SER A 142 -6.67 1.08 13.00
C SER A 142 -6.20 1.70 11.70
N PHE A 143 -5.21 1.09 11.04
CA PHE A 143 -4.69 1.55 9.76
C PHE A 143 -5.95 1.73 8.94
N ARG A 144 -6.33 2.98 8.70
CA ARG A 144 -7.66 3.30 8.19
C ARG A 144 -7.81 2.50 6.93
N TYR A 145 -8.69 1.51 6.99
CA TYR A 145 -9.05 0.67 5.88
C TYR A 145 -9.89 1.52 4.94
N THR A 146 -9.22 2.40 4.21
CA THR A 146 -9.78 2.92 2.97
C THR A 146 -9.39 1.89 1.92
N PRO A 147 -10.34 1.08 1.42
CA PRO A 147 -10.05 0.17 0.31
C PRO A 147 -9.36 0.95 -0.81
N ASP A 148 -8.33 0.36 -1.40
CA ASP A 148 -7.60 1.01 -2.48
C ASP A 148 -8.49 1.01 -3.72
N ALA A 149 -8.76 2.20 -4.23
CA ALA A 149 -9.72 2.42 -5.28
C ALA A 149 -9.05 3.26 -6.36
N LYS A 150 -8.74 2.61 -7.47
CA LYS A 150 -7.97 3.20 -8.56
C LYS A 150 -8.89 3.51 -9.73
N VAL A 151 -8.90 4.78 -10.14
CA VAL A 151 -9.50 5.18 -11.42
C VAL A 151 -8.62 4.67 -12.55
N VAL A 152 -9.20 3.88 -13.45
CA VAL A 152 -8.61 3.53 -14.74
C VAL A 152 -9.43 4.24 -15.79
N THR A 153 -9.16 5.53 -15.99
CA THR A 153 -9.93 6.34 -16.93
C THR A 153 -9.65 5.86 -18.35
N GLY A 154 -10.67 5.33 -19.02
CA GLY A 154 -10.91 5.58 -20.44
C GLY A 154 -11.88 6.77 -20.52
N GLY A 155 -11.77 7.62 -21.53
CA GLY A 155 -12.71 8.73 -21.73
C GLY A 155 -12.20 10.12 -21.36
N ASN A 156 -13.01 11.13 -21.70
CA ASN A 156 -12.79 12.55 -21.44
C ASN A 156 -13.42 13.02 -20.11
N ILE A 157 -14.25 12.18 -19.49
CA ILE A 157 -14.76 12.45 -18.15
C ILE A 157 -13.67 12.24 -17.09
N ASP A 158 -13.24 13.34 -16.47
CA ASP A 158 -12.33 13.31 -15.33
C ASP A 158 -13.07 12.80 -14.07
N ILE A 159 -13.11 11.47 -13.92
CA ILE A 159 -13.62 10.84 -12.69
C ILE A 159 -12.57 10.96 -11.58
N LYS A 160 -12.99 11.55 -10.46
CA LYS A 160 -12.22 11.61 -9.21
C LYS A 160 -12.95 10.82 -8.15
N LEU A 161 -12.22 10.05 -7.35
CA LEU A 161 -12.81 9.47 -6.15
C LEU A 161 -12.84 10.51 -5.03
N GLY A 162 -14.01 10.66 -4.43
CA GLY A 162 -14.22 11.40 -3.20
C GLY A 162 -13.96 10.51 -1.99
N THR A 163 -14.93 10.42 -1.08
CA THR A 163 -14.81 9.59 0.11
C THR A 163 -14.96 8.11 -0.26
N VAL A 164 -13.96 7.30 0.12
CA VAL A 164 -14.05 5.84 0.12
C VAL A 164 -14.30 5.41 1.55
N SER A 165 -15.49 4.90 1.84
CA SER A 165 -15.85 4.41 3.18
C SER A 165 -15.20 3.07 3.47
N SER A 166 -15.07 2.72 4.75
CA SER A 166 -14.60 1.40 5.20
C SER A 166 -15.56 0.26 4.85
N ALA A 167 -16.79 0.58 4.44
CA ALA A 167 -17.79 -0.37 3.95
C ALA A 167 -17.86 -0.44 2.42
N ALA A 168 -16.85 0.08 1.70
CA ALA A 168 -16.91 0.12 0.25
C ALA A 168 -17.00 -1.31 -0.33
N SER A 169 -17.90 -1.49 -1.29
CA SER A 169 -18.08 -2.77 -1.96
C SER A 169 -16.97 -2.98 -2.99
N GLU A 170 -16.31 -4.13 -2.91
CA GLU A 170 -15.37 -4.57 -3.93
C GLU A 170 -16.08 -4.83 -5.27
N GLY A 171 -15.35 -4.59 -6.36
CA GLY A 171 -15.86 -4.84 -7.70
C GLY A 171 -15.29 -3.89 -8.76
N THR A 172 -15.82 -4.05 -9.97
CA THR A 172 -15.57 -3.12 -11.07
C THR A 172 -16.74 -2.14 -11.15
N TYR A 173 -16.44 -0.85 -11.06
CA TYR A 173 -17.38 0.23 -11.26
C TYR A 173 -17.22 0.76 -12.68
N ILE A 174 -18.28 0.72 -13.47
CA ILE A 174 -18.34 1.29 -14.80
C ILE A 174 -19.17 2.57 -14.71
N ILE A 175 -18.61 3.68 -15.13
CA ILE A 175 -19.27 4.97 -15.19
C ILE A 175 -19.57 5.25 -16.65
N GLU A 176 -20.82 5.51 -16.99
CA GLU A 176 -21.26 5.85 -18.34
C GLU A 176 -21.94 7.22 -18.31
N VAL A 177 -21.59 8.07 -19.27
CA VAL A 177 -22.15 9.41 -19.47
C VAL A 177 -23.00 9.38 -20.72
N GLY A 178 -24.23 9.87 -20.66
CA GLY A 178 -25.11 9.83 -21.82
C GLY A 178 -26.56 10.17 -21.51
N GLN A 179 -27.45 9.90 -22.46
CA GLN A 179 -28.88 10.04 -22.20
C GLN A 179 -29.45 8.73 -21.66
N LEU A 180 -29.51 8.61 -20.34
CA LEU A 180 -29.74 7.32 -19.67
C LEU A 180 -31.06 7.30 -18.88
N SER A 181 -31.68 8.47 -18.67
CA SER A 181 -32.97 8.64 -18.01
C SER A 181 -33.78 9.76 -18.67
N GLY A 182 -35.11 9.67 -18.58
CA GLY A 182 -36.02 10.69 -19.13
C GLY A 182 -36.21 10.59 -20.65
N ASN A 183 -36.28 11.75 -21.32
CA ASN A 183 -36.61 11.87 -22.74
C ASN A 183 -35.41 12.38 -23.54
N VAL A 184 -35.48 12.34 -24.88
CA VAL A 184 -34.34 12.73 -25.75
C VAL A 184 -33.81 14.15 -25.55
N SER A 185 -34.56 15.06 -24.93
CA SER A 185 -34.15 16.45 -24.65
C SER A 185 -33.79 16.72 -23.18
N SER A 186 -33.79 15.70 -22.32
CA SER A 186 -33.37 15.82 -20.93
C SER A 186 -31.87 16.18 -20.82
N ALA A 187 -31.47 16.70 -19.67
CA ALA A 187 -30.05 16.89 -19.35
C ALA A 187 -29.30 15.56 -19.34
N ILE A 188 -28.01 15.60 -19.68
CA ILE A 188 -27.14 14.41 -19.72
C ILE A 188 -27.03 13.80 -18.31
N ASP A 189 -27.06 12.47 -18.26
CA ASP A 189 -26.93 11.67 -17.05
C ASP A 189 -25.56 11.00 -16.93
N VAL A 190 -25.23 10.62 -15.70
CA VAL A 190 -24.11 9.77 -15.33
C VAL A 190 -24.67 8.54 -14.63
N LYS A 191 -24.44 7.35 -15.20
CA LYS A 191 -24.77 6.06 -14.61
C LYS A 191 -23.51 5.41 -14.06
N VAL A 192 -23.51 5.09 -12.77
CA VAL A 192 -22.47 4.27 -12.15
C VAL A 192 -23.03 2.88 -11.94
N THR A 193 -22.34 1.88 -12.47
CA THR A 193 -22.70 0.46 -12.41
C THR A 193 -21.63 -0.29 -11.65
N LEU A 194 -21.99 -0.91 -10.54
CA LEU A 194 -21.16 -1.81 -9.78
C LEU A 194 -21.40 -3.26 -10.22
N ILE A 195 -20.33 -3.93 -10.64
CA ILE A 195 -20.29 -5.37 -10.90
C ILE A 195 -19.49 -6.03 -9.76
N LYS A 196 -20.20 -6.79 -8.92
CA LYS A 196 -19.60 -7.54 -7.80
C LYS A 196 -19.02 -8.87 -8.28
N SER A 197 -18.11 -9.44 -7.49
CA SER A 197 -17.48 -10.75 -7.76
C SER A 197 -18.48 -11.91 -7.85
N ASN A 198 -19.63 -11.81 -7.18
CA ASN A 198 -20.72 -12.78 -7.24
C ASN A 198 -21.64 -12.63 -8.47
N GLY A 199 -21.30 -11.73 -9.41
CA GLY A 199 -22.09 -11.46 -10.61
C GLY A 199 -23.31 -10.55 -10.39
N ALA A 200 -23.57 -10.09 -9.16
CA ALA A 200 -24.62 -9.12 -8.91
C ALA A 200 -24.25 -7.75 -9.50
N VAL A 201 -25.20 -7.16 -10.23
CA VAL A 201 -25.07 -5.84 -10.83
C VAL A 201 -26.01 -4.87 -10.11
N THR A 202 -25.48 -3.72 -9.66
CA THR A 202 -26.27 -2.63 -9.07
C THR A 202 -25.89 -1.34 -9.78
N TYR A 203 -26.85 -0.48 -10.09
CA TYR A 203 -26.56 0.79 -10.75
C TYR A 203 -27.32 1.95 -10.11
N THR A 204 -26.81 3.15 -10.28
CA THR A 204 -27.50 4.40 -9.93
C THR A 204 -27.26 5.41 -11.04
N ILE A 205 -28.30 6.15 -11.40
CA ILE A 205 -28.27 7.18 -12.43
C ILE A 205 -28.51 8.52 -11.73
N THR A 206 -27.70 9.52 -12.04
CA THR A 206 -27.91 10.89 -11.62
C THR A 206 -27.64 11.84 -12.78
N THR A 207 -28.20 13.05 -12.73
CA THR A 207 -27.88 14.08 -13.72
C THR A 207 -26.42 14.52 -13.60
N ILE A 208 -25.77 14.88 -14.72
CA ILE A 208 -24.38 15.35 -14.71
C ILE A 208 -24.20 16.60 -13.83
N SER A 209 -25.23 17.43 -13.71
CA SER A 209 -25.24 18.63 -12.84
C SER A 209 -25.10 18.34 -11.36
N ALA A 210 -25.34 17.10 -10.91
CA ALA A 210 -25.11 16.72 -9.51
C ALA A 210 -23.62 16.74 -9.12
N GLY A 211 -22.71 16.60 -10.10
CA GLY A 211 -21.26 16.61 -9.90
C GLY A 211 -20.69 15.46 -9.04
N SER A 212 -21.57 14.61 -8.49
CA SER A 212 -21.20 13.45 -7.70
C SER A 212 -22.34 12.44 -7.55
N VAL A 213 -21.98 11.19 -7.27
CA VAL A 213 -22.90 10.12 -6.85
C VAL A 213 -22.17 9.14 -5.94
N GLU A 214 -22.88 8.57 -4.99
CA GLU A 214 -22.35 7.50 -4.15
C GLU A 214 -22.94 6.15 -4.57
N LEU A 215 -22.08 5.15 -4.78
CA LEU A 215 -22.51 3.78 -4.98
C LEU A 215 -21.54 2.85 -4.24
N GLY A 216 -22.09 1.89 -3.51
CA GLY A 216 -21.28 0.89 -2.82
C GLY A 216 -20.27 1.49 -1.84
N GLY A 217 -20.61 2.58 -1.16
CA GLY A 217 -19.74 3.23 -0.17
C GLY A 217 -18.59 4.06 -0.75
N ILE A 218 -18.64 4.38 -2.04
CA ILE A 218 -17.66 5.20 -2.75
C ILE A 218 -18.36 6.39 -3.39
N THR A 219 -17.89 7.60 -3.10
CA THR A 219 -18.34 8.81 -3.81
C THR A 219 -17.52 9.00 -5.08
N PHE A 220 -18.17 8.94 -6.24
CA PHE A 220 -17.61 9.34 -7.52
C PHE A 220 -17.90 10.81 -7.77
N LYS A 221 -16.90 11.58 -8.18
CA LYS A 221 -17.03 13.00 -8.52
C LYS A 221 -16.58 13.22 -9.96
N TRP A 222 -17.22 14.16 -10.64
CA TRP A 222 -16.87 14.59 -11.99
C TRP A 222 -17.10 16.09 -12.14
N ASP A 223 -16.56 16.67 -13.21
CA ASP A 223 -16.87 18.04 -13.58
C ASP A 223 -18.24 18.09 -14.28
N SER A 224 -19.17 18.84 -13.68
CA SER A 224 -20.53 19.03 -14.19
C SER A 224 -20.62 19.85 -15.49
N SER A 225 -19.55 20.52 -15.89
CA SER A 225 -19.50 21.42 -17.05
C SER A 225 -18.98 20.76 -18.33
N THR A 226 -18.40 19.56 -18.24
CA THR A 226 -17.73 18.90 -19.36
C THR A 226 -18.70 18.52 -20.49
N PHE A 227 -19.91 18.06 -20.15
CA PHE A 227 -20.91 17.66 -21.13
C PHE A 227 -22.24 18.39 -20.90
N ASN A 228 -22.82 18.93 -21.98
CA ASN A 228 -24.14 19.54 -21.99
C ASN A 228 -24.93 19.08 -23.22
N ILE A 229 -26.23 18.83 -23.04
CA ILE A 229 -27.14 18.43 -24.13
C ILE A 229 -27.15 19.42 -25.31
N SER A 230 -26.86 20.71 -25.06
CA SER A 230 -26.74 21.72 -26.11
C SER A 230 -25.58 21.49 -27.09
N GLN A 231 -24.51 20.81 -26.65
CA GLN A 231 -23.39 20.44 -27.50
C GLN A 231 -23.79 19.40 -28.56
N PHE A 232 -24.90 18.69 -28.33
CA PHE A 232 -25.45 17.65 -29.22
C PHE A 232 -26.70 18.13 -29.97
N GLY A 233 -26.86 19.44 -30.14
CA GLY A 233 -28.02 20.01 -30.84
C GLY A 233 -29.32 19.97 -30.04
N GLY A 234 -29.24 19.75 -28.71
CA GLY A 234 -30.39 19.79 -27.81
C GLY A 234 -31.21 18.50 -27.72
N ALA A 235 -30.79 17.44 -28.41
CA ALA A 235 -31.40 16.12 -28.26
C ALA A 235 -30.38 14.99 -28.49
N LEU A 236 -30.47 13.93 -27.70
CA LEU A 236 -29.73 12.68 -27.86
C LEU A 236 -30.70 11.49 -27.77
N PRO A 237 -30.59 10.49 -28.66
CA PRO A 237 -31.25 9.20 -28.52
C PRO A 237 -31.17 8.63 -27.09
N LEU A 238 -32.30 8.11 -26.62
CA LEU A 238 -32.35 7.43 -25.32
C LEU A 238 -31.45 6.18 -25.33
N ASN A 239 -30.71 5.97 -24.25
CA ASN A 239 -29.66 4.96 -24.04
C ASN A 239 -28.36 5.20 -24.82
N GLU A 240 -28.17 6.36 -25.45
CA GLU A 240 -26.88 6.71 -26.04
C GLU A 240 -25.84 6.99 -24.95
N VAL A 241 -24.72 6.29 -25.03
CA VAL A 241 -23.53 6.51 -24.19
C VAL A 241 -22.52 7.32 -25.00
N ILE A 242 -22.19 8.50 -24.47
CA ILE A 242 -21.28 9.47 -25.06
C ILE A 242 -19.85 9.20 -24.58
N ASP A 243 -19.71 8.80 -23.32
CA ASP A 243 -18.41 8.52 -22.71
C ASP A 243 -18.53 7.46 -21.62
N SER A 244 -17.43 6.79 -21.30
CA SER A 244 -17.40 5.80 -20.23
C SER A 244 -16.02 5.68 -19.59
N ALA A 245 -15.99 5.54 -18.26
CA ALA A 245 -14.80 5.33 -17.45
C ALA A 245 -14.94 4.09 -16.57
N VAL A 246 -13.82 3.51 -16.14
CA VAL A 246 -13.81 2.33 -15.26
C VAL A 246 -13.02 2.62 -14.00
N VAL A 247 -13.54 2.24 -12.86
CA VAL A 247 -12.86 2.28 -11.57
C VAL A 247 -12.79 0.85 -11.04
N ARG A 248 -11.60 0.39 -10.68
CA ARG A 248 -11.42 -0.88 -9.99
C ARG A 248 -11.19 -0.63 -8.52
N VAL A 249 -11.87 -1.41 -7.70
CA VAL A 249 -11.75 -1.35 -6.24
C VAL A 249 -11.35 -2.73 -5.77
N GLU A 250 -10.14 -2.80 -5.21
CA GLU A 250 -9.60 -4.01 -4.61
C GLU A 250 -9.62 -3.82 -3.09
N GLY A 251 -10.41 -4.64 -2.40
CA GLY A 251 -10.33 -4.70 -0.95
C GLY A 251 -9.20 -5.64 -0.59
N VAL A 252 -8.21 -5.13 0.13
CA VAL A 252 -7.17 -5.96 0.72
C VAL A 252 -7.77 -6.62 1.96
N TYR A 253 -8.41 -7.79 1.84
CA TYR A 253 -8.96 -8.50 3.00
C TYR A 253 -7.91 -8.75 4.10
N THR A 254 -7.75 -7.83 5.05
CA THR A 254 -7.17 -8.08 6.36
C THR A 254 -8.27 -7.81 7.38
N SER A 255 -9.25 -8.71 7.45
CA SER A 255 -10.27 -8.75 8.50
C SER A 255 -9.68 -8.92 9.92
N ASN A 256 -8.36 -9.05 10.05
CA ASN A 256 -7.69 -9.07 11.32
C ASN A 256 -7.04 -7.70 11.54
N ASN A 257 -7.21 -7.14 12.75
CA ASN A 257 -6.36 -6.08 13.29
C ASN A 257 -4.90 -6.60 13.42
N GLN A 258 -4.28 -6.91 12.30
CA GLN A 258 -2.93 -7.41 12.20
C GLN A 258 -1.99 -6.23 11.99
N LEU A 259 -0.94 -6.21 12.79
CA LEU A 259 0.22 -5.38 12.53
C LEU A 259 0.84 -5.84 11.21
N VAL A 260 0.60 -5.09 10.13
CA VAL A 260 1.27 -5.33 8.85
C VAL A 260 2.66 -4.72 8.96
N PHE A 261 3.64 -5.58 9.26
CA PHE A 261 5.04 -5.19 9.20
C PHE A 261 5.48 -5.16 7.73
N GLN A 262 5.84 -3.98 7.23
CA GLN A 262 6.45 -3.87 5.91
C GLN A 262 7.91 -4.35 5.99
N ILE A 263 8.07 -5.66 5.91
CA ILE A 263 9.38 -6.34 5.89
C ILE A 263 9.98 -6.39 4.48
N GLY A 264 9.29 -5.90 3.45
CA GLY A 264 9.78 -5.88 2.07
C GLY A 264 10.60 -4.63 1.73
N SER A 265 11.50 -4.76 0.75
CA SER A 265 12.04 -3.60 0.03
C SER A 265 10.88 -2.88 -0.65
N ASN A 266 10.78 -1.55 -0.51
CA ASN A 266 9.83 -0.76 -1.29
C ASN A 266 10.12 -1.04 -2.78
N GLU A 267 9.15 -1.59 -3.51
CA GLU A 267 9.22 -1.65 -4.97
C GLU A 267 9.02 -0.21 -5.46
N GLY A 268 10.14 0.50 -5.62
CA GLY A 268 10.21 1.74 -6.41
C GLY A 268 10.44 1.43 -7.87
#